data_AF-A0A250X7K3-F1
#
_entry.id   AF-A0A250X7K3-F1
#
_cell.length_a   1.000
_cell.length_b   1.000
_cell.length_c   1.000
_cell.angle_alpha   90.00
_cell.angle_beta   90.00
_cell.angle_gamma   90.00
#
_symmetry.space_group_name_H-M   'P 1'
#
loop_
_entity.id
_entity.type
_entity.pdbx_description
1 polymer ?
#
loop_
_entity_poly.entity_id
_entity_poly.type
_entity_poly.pdbx_seq_one_letter_code
_entity_poly.pdbx_strand_id
1 'polypeptide(L)'
;MAAETYAVPHAIQSPCPDAVVVNKINVISSSVVIHNSRKFHVLTTCQGFANQWQIRIHYYWYKRQRERCEASGACDMGGFTRILHSGQPDDLMDEVPTLVVDKLPDAALKDSFYVVLNRPFAFQQWLKKVSIPERYVLMAEADHLFLRPMPNMMAGEAPGAALFTYINPDQYGSIVRKFVGDVSDEEVKKIPRIGNSPTMLSVEDLRSLASVWYTVTMGIFNDDEAHKAWNWVLEMYGYALATYMQKQHVGLKTYENFLAHPPWDKKEVTEKGEPFYLLHLTYPMKYNASGGLTEKDEEIVWKFDKRLYMENPPPRNLAQPPETVKSDLARLIISMFNEATDTIPCWDRYVSDKVVTTKC
;
A
#
# COMPACT_ATOMS: atom_id res chain seq x y z
N MET A 1 59.03 20.08 -38.56
CA MET A 1 58.78 21.28 -37.73
C MET A 1 57.31 21.61 -37.89
N ALA A 2 56.42 21.61 -36.91
CA ALA A 2 56.39 21.13 -35.53
C ALA A 2 54.93 20.70 -35.30
N ALA A 3 54.70 19.64 -34.51
CA ALA A 3 53.36 19.25 -34.10
C ALA A 3 52.95 20.14 -32.91
N GLU A 4 51.90 20.95 -33.08
CA GLU A 4 51.27 21.67 -31.97
C GLU A 4 50.20 20.79 -31.34
N THR A 5 50.48 20.38 -30.11
CA THR A 5 49.57 19.70 -29.20
C THR A 5 48.57 20.70 -28.64
N TYR A 6 47.28 20.53 -28.98
CA TYR A 6 46.18 21.17 -28.25
C TYR A 6 45.69 20.24 -27.15
N ALA A 7 45.82 20.71 -25.91
CA ALA A 7 45.34 20.05 -24.71
C ALA A 7 43.80 20.09 -24.66
N VAL A 8 43.18 18.94 -24.40
CA VAL A 8 41.74 18.81 -24.11
C VAL A 8 41.53 19.03 -22.61
N PRO A 9 40.55 19.82 -22.16
CA PRO A 9 40.34 20.08 -20.74
C PRO A 9 39.79 18.86 -20.00
N HIS A 10 40.18 18.78 -18.72
CA HIS A 10 39.77 17.78 -17.74
C HIS A 10 38.31 17.35 -17.81
N ALA A 11 38.10 16.04 -17.93
CA ALA A 11 36.83 15.38 -17.64
C ALA A 11 36.48 15.59 -16.16
N ILE A 12 35.32 16.19 -15.90
CA ILE A 12 34.72 16.28 -14.57
C ILE A 12 34.31 14.86 -14.17
N GLN A 13 34.90 14.37 -13.08
CA GLN A 13 34.61 13.09 -12.46
C GLN A 13 33.13 13.05 -12.03
N SER A 14 32.40 12.05 -12.52
CA SER A 14 31.03 11.74 -12.08
C SER A 14 31.05 11.31 -10.60
N PRO A 15 30.11 11.78 -9.74
CA PRO A 15 30.13 11.51 -8.30
C PRO A 15 29.53 10.16 -7.89
N CYS A 16 29.29 9.24 -8.83
CA CYS A 16 28.76 7.91 -8.52
C CYS A 16 29.90 6.88 -8.49
N PRO A 17 30.12 6.13 -7.38
CA PRO A 17 31.05 5.01 -7.41
C PRO A 17 30.55 3.96 -8.40
N ASP A 18 31.45 3.51 -9.28
CA ASP A 18 31.19 2.46 -10.26
C ASP A 18 30.63 1.21 -9.57
N ALA A 19 29.57 0.65 -10.15
CA ALA A 19 28.99 -0.61 -9.71
C ALA A 19 30.06 -1.71 -9.80
N VAL A 20 30.51 -2.21 -8.64
CA VAL A 20 31.38 -3.38 -8.59
C VAL A 20 30.59 -4.57 -9.12
N VAL A 21 30.91 -4.99 -10.34
CA VAL A 21 30.45 -6.26 -10.89
C VAL A 21 31.16 -7.37 -10.11
N VAL A 22 30.48 -7.92 -9.10
CA VAL A 22 30.98 -9.09 -8.36
C VAL A 22 30.78 -10.34 -9.20
N ASN A 23 31.72 -10.61 -10.11
CA ASN A 23 31.87 -11.92 -10.74
C ASN A 23 32.64 -12.85 -9.79
N LYS A 24 31.91 -13.51 -8.89
CA LYS A 24 32.17 -14.85 -8.30
C LYS A 24 31.30 -15.01 -7.04
N ILE A 25 30.23 -15.79 -7.17
CA ILE A 25 29.44 -16.21 -6.02
C ILE A 25 30.24 -17.28 -5.27
N ASN A 26 30.94 -16.86 -4.22
CA ASN A 26 31.20 -17.76 -3.09
C ASN A 26 29.87 -17.89 -2.35
N VAL A 27 29.24 -19.07 -2.42
CA VAL A 27 28.06 -19.39 -1.62
C VAL A 27 28.53 -19.52 -0.17
N ILE A 28 28.60 -18.40 0.54
CA ILE A 28 28.53 -18.41 2.00
C ILE A 28 27.03 -18.53 2.30
N SER A 29 26.59 -19.76 2.58
CA SER A 29 25.29 -20.01 3.18
C SER A 29 25.33 -19.45 4.61
N SER A 30 25.13 -18.14 4.76
CA SER A 30 24.69 -17.60 6.03
C SER A 30 23.20 -17.91 6.15
N SER A 31 22.87 -18.96 6.89
CA SER A 31 21.51 -19.17 7.37
C SER A 31 21.10 -17.94 8.16
N VAL A 32 20.29 -17.06 7.55
CA VAL A 32 19.66 -15.96 8.30
C VAL A 32 18.76 -16.62 9.32
N VAL A 33 19.18 -16.59 10.59
CA VAL A 33 18.38 -17.11 11.70
C VAL A 33 17.20 -16.15 11.88
N ILE A 34 16.04 -16.53 11.35
CA ILE A 34 14.80 -15.81 11.63
C ILE A 34 14.40 -16.16 13.08
N HIS A 35 14.74 -15.27 14.03
CA HIS A 35 14.42 -15.48 15.46
C HIS A 35 12.91 -15.54 15.75
N ASN A 36 12.08 -15.02 14.85
CA ASN A 36 10.62 -15.10 14.95
C ASN A 36 10.01 -15.56 13.61
N SER A 37 9.53 -16.80 13.57
CA SER A 37 8.94 -17.43 12.39
C SER A 37 7.68 -16.75 11.89
N ARG A 38 7.05 -15.88 12.69
CA ARG A 38 5.85 -15.11 12.35
C ARG A 38 6.15 -13.75 11.70
N LYS A 39 7.43 -13.37 11.54
CA LYS A 39 7.75 -12.09 10.91
C LYS A 39 7.15 -11.93 9.51
N PHE A 40 6.65 -10.73 9.21
CA PHE A 40 6.11 -10.36 7.90
C PHE A 40 6.79 -9.13 7.32
N HIS A 41 6.91 -9.08 6.00
CA HIS A 41 7.44 -7.94 5.25
C HIS A 41 6.29 -7.09 4.68
N VAL A 42 6.34 -5.77 4.84
CA VAL A 42 5.31 -4.87 4.31
C VAL A 42 5.60 -4.53 2.86
N LEU A 43 4.61 -4.72 1.98
CA LEU A 43 4.68 -4.40 0.56
C LEU A 43 3.64 -3.34 0.23
N THR A 44 4.08 -2.17 -0.21
CA THR A 44 3.20 -1.06 -0.56
C THR A 44 3.44 -0.60 -1.98
N THR A 45 2.45 -0.74 -2.86
CA THR A 45 2.52 -0.15 -4.21
C THR A 45 2.25 1.34 -4.12
N CYS A 46 3.15 2.17 -4.66
CA CYS A 46 2.96 3.61 -4.65
C CYS A 46 3.68 4.24 -5.84
N GLN A 47 2.94 4.99 -6.65
CA GLN A 47 3.50 5.84 -7.70
C GLN A 47 2.80 7.20 -7.75
N GLY A 48 3.50 8.16 -8.36
CA GLY A 48 2.95 9.47 -8.68
C GLY A 48 3.01 10.44 -7.49
N PHE A 49 3.20 11.72 -7.83
CA PHE A 49 3.40 12.80 -6.88
C PHE A 49 2.32 12.86 -5.78
N ALA A 50 1.06 12.72 -6.18
CA ALA A 50 -0.09 12.77 -5.27
C ALA A 50 -0.04 11.74 -4.12
N ASN A 51 0.69 10.64 -4.29
CA ASN A 51 0.84 9.59 -3.27
C ASN A 51 2.18 9.66 -2.52
N GLN A 52 3.12 10.52 -2.94
CA GLN A 52 4.44 10.59 -2.33
C GLN A 52 4.36 10.99 -0.85
N TRP A 53 3.59 12.01 -0.51
CA TRP A 53 3.43 12.39 0.90
C TRP A 53 2.77 11.29 1.73
N GLN A 54 1.84 10.53 1.13
CA GLN A 54 1.13 9.43 1.78
C GLN A 54 2.13 8.34 2.18
N ILE A 55 2.98 7.89 1.23
CA ILE A 55 3.96 6.82 1.49
C ILE A 55 5.03 7.23 2.49
N ARG A 56 5.43 8.52 2.54
CA ARG A 56 6.36 9.04 3.55
C ARG A 56 5.80 8.93 4.96
N ILE A 57 4.56 9.39 5.15
CA ILE A 57 3.87 9.32 6.45
C ILE A 57 3.58 7.85 6.83
N HIS A 58 3.13 7.04 5.88
CA HIS A 58 2.93 5.60 6.07
C HIS A 58 4.22 4.90 6.54
N TYR A 59 5.34 5.15 5.86
CA TYR A 59 6.64 4.57 6.20
C TYR A 59 7.17 5.07 7.55
N TYR A 60 6.96 6.35 7.88
CA TYR A 60 7.26 6.90 9.20
C TYR A 60 6.54 6.12 10.32
N TRP A 61 5.23 5.93 10.18
CA TRP A 61 4.43 5.22 11.18
C TRP A 61 4.79 3.74 11.25
N TYR A 62 5.05 3.09 10.12
CA TYR A 62 5.60 1.72 10.10
C TYR A 62 6.88 1.62 10.93
N LYS A 63 7.87 2.52 10.71
CA LYS A 63 9.14 2.51 11.46
C LYS A 63 8.90 2.66 12.95
N ARG A 64 8.09 3.66 13.34
CA ARG A 64 7.77 3.94 14.74
C ARG A 64 7.09 2.77 15.44
N GLN A 65 6.16 2.07 14.77
CA GLN A 65 5.52 0.89 15.36
C GLN A 65 6.45 -0.33 15.37
N ARG A 66 7.32 -0.50 14.35
CA ARG A 66 8.33 -1.56 14.35
C ARG A 66 9.34 -1.38 15.50
N GLU A 67 9.81 -0.17 15.76
CA GLU A 67 10.71 0.11 16.87
C GLU A 67 10.07 -0.22 18.23
N ARG A 68 8.81 0.18 18.43
CA ARG A 68 8.03 -0.17 19.65
C ARG A 68 7.83 -1.67 19.80
N CYS A 69 7.58 -2.35 18.68
CA CYS A 69 7.41 -3.79 18.58
C CYS A 69 8.72 -4.53 18.93
N GLU A 70 9.86 -4.08 18.42
CA GLU A 70 11.18 -4.65 18.73
C GLU A 70 11.55 -4.43 20.19
N ALA A 71 11.27 -3.24 20.74
CA ALA A 71 11.52 -2.92 22.15
C ALA A 71 10.71 -3.79 23.13
N SER A 72 9.57 -4.35 22.71
CA SER A 72 8.76 -5.25 23.54
C SER A 72 9.21 -6.72 23.49
N GLY A 73 10.14 -7.07 22.58
CA GLY A 73 10.71 -8.42 22.44
C GLY A 73 9.85 -9.43 21.66
N ALA A 74 8.60 -9.10 21.33
CA ALA A 74 7.68 -9.97 20.58
C ALA A 74 7.26 -9.30 19.27
N CYS A 75 8.20 -9.22 18.32
CA CYS A 75 7.97 -8.46 17.09
C CYS A 75 7.80 -9.28 15.82
N ASP A 76 6.59 -9.18 15.25
CA ASP A 76 6.21 -9.77 13.96
C ASP A 76 6.47 -8.81 12.78
N MET A 77 6.72 -7.52 13.03
CA MET A 77 7.00 -6.55 11.96
C MET A 77 8.44 -6.74 11.45
N GLY A 78 8.57 -7.18 10.21
CA GLY A 78 9.84 -7.33 9.49
C GLY A 78 10.15 -6.10 8.64
N GLY A 79 10.73 -6.30 7.45
CA GLY A 79 11.10 -5.25 6.50
C GLY A 79 9.93 -4.54 5.80
N PHE A 80 10.28 -3.59 4.94
CA PHE A 80 9.35 -2.78 4.16
C PHE A 80 9.89 -2.60 2.74
N THR A 81 9.04 -2.74 1.74
CA THR A 81 9.34 -2.40 0.35
C THR A 81 8.22 -1.56 -0.26
N ARG A 82 8.56 -0.38 -0.76
CA ARG A 82 7.74 0.35 -1.73
C ARG A 82 7.96 -0.23 -3.12
N ILE A 83 6.90 -0.66 -3.79
CA ILE A 83 6.97 -1.12 -5.17
C ILE A 83 6.57 0.05 -6.09
N LEU A 84 7.56 0.65 -6.73
CA LEU A 84 7.40 1.80 -7.62
C LEU A 84 7.24 1.30 -9.06
N HIS A 85 5.99 1.25 -9.53
CA HIS A 85 5.61 0.68 -10.83
C HIS A 85 5.53 1.73 -11.96
N SER A 86 6.44 2.70 -11.95
CA SER A 86 6.58 3.75 -12.97
C SER A 86 7.57 3.37 -14.09
N GLY A 87 8.41 2.35 -13.87
CA GLY A 87 9.56 2.01 -14.70
C GLY A 87 10.77 2.94 -14.54
N GLN A 88 10.70 3.97 -13.67
CA GLN A 88 11.76 4.95 -13.48
C GLN A 88 11.95 5.27 -11.99
N PRO A 89 13.20 5.51 -11.52
CA PRO A 89 13.45 5.94 -10.15
C PRO A 89 12.81 7.30 -9.86
N ASP A 90 12.52 7.57 -8.58
CA ASP A 90 12.08 8.88 -8.09
C ASP A 90 12.91 9.32 -6.87
N ASP A 91 12.67 10.54 -6.41
CA ASP A 91 13.38 11.21 -5.32
C ASP A 91 13.09 10.65 -3.91
N LEU A 92 12.12 9.74 -3.79
CA LEU A 92 11.80 9.05 -2.53
C LEU A 92 12.68 7.83 -2.26
N MET A 93 13.44 7.35 -3.25
CA MET A 93 14.23 6.13 -3.12
C MET A 93 15.34 6.23 -2.06
N ASP A 94 15.80 7.44 -1.75
CA ASP A 94 16.77 7.71 -0.69
C ASP A 94 16.14 7.66 0.72
N GLU A 95 14.81 7.78 0.83
CA GLU A 95 14.07 7.81 2.10
C GLU A 95 13.34 6.48 2.39
N VAL A 96 12.70 5.90 1.37
CA VAL A 96 11.87 4.70 1.49
C VAL A 96 12.49 3.55 0.70
N PRO A 97 12.75 2.37 1.31
CA PRO A 97 13.26 1.21 0.59
C PRO A 97 12.35 0.87 -0.60
N THR A 98 12.90 0.93 -1.81
CA THR A 98 12.10 0.92 -3.05
C THR A 98 12.63 -0.10 -4.04
N LEU A 99 11.71 -0.85 -4.65
CA LEU A 99 11.97 -1.59 -5.88
C LEU A 99 11.29 -0.87 -7.06
N VAL A 100 12.07 -0.47 -8.05
CA VAL A 100 11.55 0.03 -9.33
C VAL A 100 11.18 -1.16 -10.21
N VAL A 101 9.95 -1.15 -10.71
CA VAL A 101 9.40 -2.16 -11.60
C VAL A 101 8.72 -1.49 -12.79
N ASP A 102 8.63 -2.22 -13.89
CA ASP A 102 8.05 -1.69 -15.13
C ASP A 102 6.55 -1.43 -14.96
N LYS A 103 6.05 -0.35 -15.55
CA LYS A 103 4.61 -0.17 -15.75
C LYS A 103 4.10 -1.19 -16.78
N LEU A 104 2.79 -1.43 -16.78
CA LEU A 104 2.15 -2.15 -17.87
C LEU A 104 2.38 -1.42 -19.20
N PRO A 105 2.55 -2.17 -20.31
CA PRO A 105 2.64 -1.57 -21.63
C PRO A 105 1.40 -0.72 -21.93
N ASP A 106 1.58 0.44 -22.55
CA ASP A 106 0.46 1.37 -22.82
C ASP A 106 -0.64 0.72 -23.69
N ALA A 107 -0.25 -0.20 -24.58
CA ALA A 107 -1.17 -1.00 -25.39
C ALA A 107 -2.15 -1.87 -24.55
N ALA A 108 -1.81 -2.21 -23.30
CA ALA A 108 -2.67 -2.99 -22.41
C ALA A 108 -3.78 -2.15 -21.76
N LEU A 109 -3.66 -0.82 -21.75
CA LEU A 109 -4.56 0.07 -21.02
C LEU A 109 -5.75 0.56 -21.85
N LYS A 110 -5.85 0.24 -23.15
CA LYS A 110 -6.95 0.67 -24.04
C LYS A 110 -7.29 2.17 -23.93
N ASP A 111 -6.27 3.03 -23.87
CA ASP A 111 -6.41 4.49 -23.65
C ASP A 111 -7.11 4.89 -22.33
N SER A 112 -7.27 3.96 -21.39
CA SER A 112 -7.84 4.22 -20.06
C SER A 112 -6.77 4.62 -19.05
N PHE A 113 -7.08 5.62 -18.24
CA PHE A 113 -6.30 5.94 -17.05
C PHE A 113 -6.74 5.08 -15.86
N TYR A 114 -6.30 3.82 -15.81
CA TYR A 114 -6.53 2.93 -14.67
C TYR A 114 -5.21 2.47 -14.04
N VAL A 115 -4.63 3.32 -13.20
CA VAL A 115 -3.34 3.10 -12.55
C VAL A 115 -3.28 1.79 -11.75
N VAL A 116 -4.40 1.42 -11.14
CA VAL A 116 -4.52 0.25 -10.24
C VAL A 116 -4.22 -1.06 -10.98
N LEU A 117 -4.40 -1.10 -12.32
CA LEU A 117 -4.09 -2.27 -13.14
C LEU A 117 -2.62 -2.70 -13.06
N ASN A 118 -1.72 -1.77 -12.72
CA ASN A 118 -0.29 -2.08 -12.61
C ASN A 118 0.04 -2.96 -11.40
N ARG A 119 -0.81 -2.99 -10.35
CA ARG A 119 -0.48 -3.65 -9.08
C ARG A 119 -0.18 -5.14 -9.22
N PRO A 120 -1.03 -5.99 -9.84
CA PRO A 120 -0.74 -7.41 -9.95
C PRO A 120 0.59 -7.67 -10.68
N PHE A 121 0.87 -6.89 -11.72
CA PHE A 121 2.12 -6.97 -12.48
C PHE A 121 3.33 -6.52 -11.65
N ALA A 122 3.17 -5.48 -10.85
CA ALA A 122 4.20 -4.99 -9.94
C ALA A 122 4.60 -6.05 -8.90
N PHE A 123 3.61 -6.76 -8.32
CA PHE A 123 3.86 -7.86 -7.39
C PHE A 123 4.55 -9.06 -8.06
N GLN A 124 4.17 -9.42 -9.29
CA GLN A 124 4.88 -10.45 -10.05
C GLN A 124 6.36 -10.09 -10.28
N GLN A 125 6.66 -8.83 -10.57
CA GLN A 125 8.04 -8.37 -10.74
C GLN A 125 8.81 -8.37 -9.42
N TRP A 126 8.19 -7.93 -8.33
CA TRP A 126 8.79 -7.96 -6.99
C TRP A 126 9.19 -9.37 -6.58
N LEU A 127 8.29 -10.35 -6.74
CA LEU A 127 8.55 -11.77 -6.46
C LEU A 127 9.73 -12.37 -7.27
N LYS A 128 10.03 -11.82 -8.45
CA LYS A 128 11.13 -12.26 -9.31
C LYS A 128 12.46 -11.59 -8.97
N LYS A 129 12.42 -10.36 -8.46
CA LYS A 129 13.59 -9.49 -8.28
C LYS A 129 14.10 -9.47 -6.84
N VAL A 130 13.26 -9.80 -5.86
CA VAL A 130 13.56 -9.63 -4.43
C VAL A 130 13.49 -10.96 -3.69
N SER A 131 14.46 -11.15 -2.79
CA SER A 131 14.43 -12.18 -1.75
C SER A 131 14.41 -11.48 -0.40
N ILE A 132 13.50 -11.92 0.48
CA ILE A 132 13.34 -11.38 1.83
C ILE A 132 13.55 -12.49 2.86
N PRO A 133 14.02 -12.17 4.07
CA PRO A 133 14.14 -13.15 5.13
C PRO A 133 12.78 -13.53 5.73
N GLU A 134 11.74 -12.70 5.63
CA GLU A 134 10.44 -13.00 6.21
C GLU A 134 9.65 -14.05 5.40
N ARG A 135 8.93 -14.92 6.11
CA ARG A 135 8.07 -15.96 5.50
C ARG A 135 6.74 -15.39 4.99
N TYR A 136 6.27 -14.31 5.59
CA TYR A 136 4.97 -13.72 5.33
C TYR A 136 5.12 -12.31 4.77
N VAL A 137 4.08 -11.82 4.12
CA VAL A 137 3.98 -10.44 3.66
C VAL A 137 2.68 -9.82 4.13
N LEU A 138 2.68 -8.51 4.33
CA LEU A 138 1.50 -7.67 4.42
C LEU A 138 1.47 -6.81 3.16
N MET A 139 0.49 -7.03 2.28
CA MET A 139 0.18 -6.05 1.23
C MET A 139 -0.55 -4.89 1.88
N ALA A 140 -0.05 -3.66 1.69
CA ALA A 140 -0.58 -2.43 2.24
C ALA A 140 -0.70 -1.34 1.16
N GLU A 141 -1.42 -0.26 1.45
CA GLU A 141 -1.49 0.94 0.59
C GLU A 141 -0.81 2.13 1.26
N ALA A 142 -0.36 3.09 0.44
CA ALA A 142 0.33 4.30 0.90
C ALA A 142 -0.54 5.17 1.82
N ASP A 143 -1.86 5.00 1.75
CA ASP A 143 -2.84 5.74 2.53
C ASP A 143 -3.30 5.01 3.81
N HIS A 144 -2.57 3.97 4.19
CA HIS A 144 -2.68 3.34 5.51
C HIS A 144 -1.77 4.03 6.54
N LEU A 145 -2.21 4.13 7.79
CA LEU A 145 -1.34 4.52 8.92
C LEU A 145 -1.27 3.40 9.95
N PHE A 146 -0.05 3.04 10.38
CA PHE A 146 0.14 2.07 11.46
C PHE A 146 -0.15 2.69 12.83
N LEU A 147 -1.24 2.27 13.47
CA LEU A 147 -1.68 2.82 14.76
C LEU A 147 -0.86 2.29 15.94
N ARG A 148 -0.40 1.05 15.84
CA ARG A 148 0.27 0.29 16.92
C ARG A 148 1.13 -0.85 16.35
N PRO A 149 2.03 -1.46 17.15
CA PRO A 149 2.69 -2.71 16.78
C PRO A 149 1.67 -3.72 16.27
N MET A 150 1.88 -4.20 15.05
CA MET A 150 0.95 -5.07 14.37
C MET A 150 1.43 -6.52 14.46
N PRO A 151 0.65 -7.45 15.03
CA PRO A 151 0.96 -8.87 15.00
C PRO A 151 0.72 -9.43 13.59
N ASN A 152 1.26 -10.61 13.32
CA ASN A 152 0.91 -11.35 12.13
C ASN A 152 -0.54 -11.87 12.24
N MET A 153 -1.43 -11.30 11.42
CA MET A 153 -2.87 -11.57 11.35
C MET A 153 -3.23 -12.84 10.55
N MET A 154 -2.27 -13.66 10.11
CA MET A 154 -2.55 -14.95 9.48
C MET A 154 -3.28 -15.89 10.43
N ALA A 155 -4.28 -16.62 9.91
CA ALA A 155 -5.02 -17.64 10.64
C ALA A 155 -4.29 -19.00 10.56
N GLY A 156 -3.29 -19.17 11.43
CA GLY A 156 -2.32 -20.27 11.26
C GLY A 156 -1.49 -20.02 10.01
N GLU A 157 -1.65 -20.88 9.01
CA GLU A 157 -1.04 -20.74 7.68
C GLU A 157 -1.98 -20.15 6.62
N ALA A 158 -3.27 -19.98 6.95
CA ALA A 158 -4.22 -19.39 6.02
C ALA A 158 -4.16 -17.84 6.02
N PRO A 159 -4.46 -17.18 4.89
CA PRO A 159 -4.45 -15.73 4.79
C PRO A 159 -5.33 -15.02 5.83
N GLY A 160 -4.91 -13.82 6.21
CA GLY A 160 -5.68 -12.89 7.05
C GLY A 160 -5.88 -11.57 6.33
N ALA A 161 -7.11 -11.08 6.22
CA ALA A 161 -7.43 -9.89 5.42
C ALA A 161 -8.38 -8.92 6.13
N ALA A 162 -8.42 -7.67 5.68
CA ALA A 162 -9.54 -6.78 5.99
C ALA A 162 -10.81 -7.23 5.26
N LEU A 163 -11.96 -6.98 5.89
CA LEU A 163 -13.27 -7.15 5.26
C LEU A 163 -13.64 -5.90 4.46
N PHE A 164 -13.99 -6.07 3.19
CA PHE A 164 -14.52 -4.98 2.35
C PHE A 164 -15.98 -5.24 1.99
N THR A 165 -16.89 -4.58 2.70
CA THR A 165 -18.34 -4.83 2.56
C THR A 165 -18.93 -4.38 1.22
N TYR A 166 -18.19 -3.63 0.41
CA TYR A 166 -18.57 -3.27 -0.95
C TYR A 166 -18.11 -4.29 -2.00
N ILE A 167 -17.26 -5.26 -1.64
CA ILE A 167 -16.92 -6.39 -2.50
C ILE A 167 -17.95 -7.48 -2.25
N ASN A 168 -18.90 -7.65 -3.18
CA ASN A 168 -20.04 -8.56 -3.04
C ASN A 168 -20.16 -9.50 -4.26
N PRO A 169 -19.32 -10.54 -4.39
CA PRO A 169 -19.34 -11.43 -5.55
C PRO A 169 -20.68 -12.16 -5.77
N ASP A 170 -21.41 -12.44 -4.69
CA ASP A 170 -22.72 -13.09 -4.68
C ASP A 170 -23.80 -12.29 -5.42
N GLN A 171 -23.69 -10.95 -5.45
CA GLN A 171 -24.57 -10.07 -6.22
C GLN A 171 -24.27 -10.07 -7.72
N TYR A 172 -23.14 -10.66 -8.13
CA TYR A 172 -22.65 -10.65 -9.51
C TYR A 172 -22.38 -12.07 -10.05
N GLY A 173 -23.17 -13.07 -9.64
CA GLY A 173 -22.93 -14.47 -9.98
C GLY A 173 -22.74 -14.75 -11.48
N SER A 174 -23.49 -14.09 -12.37
CA SER A 174 -23.32 -14.22 -13.83
C SER A 174 -21.96 -13.71 -14.31
N ILE A 175 -21.52 -12.55 -13.82
CA ILE A 175 -20.23 -11.94 -14.16
C ILE A 175 -19.09 -12.78 -13.57
N VAL A 176 -19.21 -13.22 -12.31
CA VAL A 176 -18.24 -14.06 -11.62
C VAL A 176 -17.96 -15.35 -12.40
N ARG A 177 -19.00 -16.06 -12.85
CA ARG A 177 -18.89 -17.32 -13.59
C ARG A 177 -18.14 -17.19 -14.93
N LYS A 178 -18.04 -15.99 -15.51
CA LYS A 178 -17.18 -15.74 -16.69
C LYS A 178 -15.69 -15.99 -16.40
N PHE A 179 -15.26 -15.78 -15.15
CA PHE A 179 -13.84 -15.79 -14.76
C PHE A 179 -13.44 -17.02 -13.94
N VAL A 180 -14.35 -17.55 -13.11
CA VAL A 180 -14.06 -18.70 -12.23
C VAL A 180 -14.64 -20.03 -12.76
N GLY A 181 -15.34 -19.99 -13.89
CA GLY A 181 -16.02 -21.14 -14.48
C GLY A 181 -17.47 -21.29 -13.99
N ASP A 182 -18.16 -22.28 -14.56
CA ASP A 182 -19.56 -22.57 -14.26
C ASP A 182 -19.69 -23.28 -12.89
N VAL A 183 -19.72 -22.48 -11.83
CA VAL A 183 -19.84 -22.92 -10.44
C VAL A 183 -21.21 -22.56 -9.86
N SER A 184 -21.69 -23.36 -8.89
CA SER A 184 -22.99 -23.13 -8.26
C SER A 184 -23.02 -21.82 -7.47
N ASP A 185 -24.23 -21.35 -7.11
CA ASP A 185 -24.37 -20.14 -6.29
C ASP A 185 -23.78 -20.31 -4.88
N GLU A 186 -23.74 -21.54 -4.35
CA GLU A 186 -23.04 -21.85 -3.10
C GLU A 186 -21.53 -21.66 -3.22
N GLU A 187 -20.93 -21.99 -4.36
CA GLU A 187 -19.52 -21.75 -4.63
C GLU A 187 -19.20 -20.26 -4.80
N VAL A 188 -20.07 -19.51 -5.48
CA VAL A 188 -19.92 -18.05 -5.61
C VAL A 188 -19.89 -17.38 -4.22
N LYS A 189 -20.73 -17.85 -3.29
CA LYS A 189 -20.76 -17.33 -1.90
C LYS A 189 -19.48 -17.61 -1.09
N LYS A 190 -18.61 -18.54 -1.54
CA LYS A 190 -17.32 -18.81 -0.90
C LYS A 190 -16.23 -17.84 -1.31
N ILE A 191 -16.45 -17.03 -2.35
CA ILE A 191 -15.50 -16.01 -2.78
C ILE A 191 -15.43 -14.94 -1.69
N PRO A 192 -14.24 -14.69 -1.12
CA PRO A 192 -14.11 -13.81 0.03
C PRO A 192 -14.36 -12.34 -0.33
N ARG A 193 -14.96 -11.58 0.58
CA ARG A 193 -15.24 -10.15 0.44
C ARG A 193 -14.01 -9.32 0.82
N ILE A 194 -12.95 -9.49 0.05
CA ILE A 194 -11.61 -8.92 0.31
C ILE A 194 -11.07 -8.21 -0.93
N GLY A 195 -9.98 -7.46 -0.75
CA GLY A 195 -9.10 -7.03 -1.84
C GLY A 195 -7.66 -7.41 -1.51
N ASN A 196 -6.72 -6.94 -2.32
CA ASN A 196 -5.30 -7.20 -2.08
C ASN A 196 -4.80 -6.58 -0.77
N SER A 197 -5.36 -5.44 -0.34
CA SER A 197 -4.79 -4.63 0.73
C SER A 197 -5.84 -4.09 1.71
N PRO A 198 -5.66 -4.24 3.03
CA PRO A 198 -4.58 -4.99 3.65
C PRO A 198 -4.88 -6.49 3.70
N THR A 199 -3.94 -7.29 3.20
CA THR A 199 -3.97 -8.75 3.30
C THR A 199 -2.60 -9.29 3.67
N MET A 200 -2.58 -10.20 4.63
CA MET A 200 -1.43 -11.02 4.97
C MET A 200 -1.57 -12.42 4.36
N LEU A 201 -0.46 -12.90 3.82
CA LEU A 201 -0.31 -14.24 3.22
C LEU A 201 1.16 -14.66 3.27
N SER A 202 1.44 -15.95 3.08
CA SER A 202 2.82 -16.40 2.92
C SER A 202 3.41 -15.92 1.59
N VAL A 203 4.73 -15.79 1.51
CA VAL A 203 5.42 -15.48 0.25
C VAL A 203 5.13 -16.55 -0.82
N GLU A 204 4.92 -17.80 -0.40
CA GLU A 204 4.55 -18.90 -1.29
C GLU A 204 3.13 -18.75 -1.84
N ASP A 205 2.16 -18.40 -1.01
CA ASP A 205 0.79 -18.10 -1.43
C ASP A 205 0.74 -16.90 -2.37
N LEU A 206 1.51 -15.84 -2.09
CA LEU A 206 1.60 -14.70 -2.99
C LEU A 206 2.19 -15.12 -4.35
N ARG A 207 3.18 -16.02 -4.36
CA ARG A 207 3.80 -16.52 -5.59
C ARG A 207 2.83 -17.32 -6.46
N SER A 208 2.01 -18.19 -5.88
CA SER A 208 1.00 -18.94 -6.63
C SER A 208 -0.17 -18.04 -7.06
N LEU A 209 -0.53 -17.05 -6.25
CA LEU A 209 -1.63 -16.12 -6.51
C LEU A 209 -1.34 -15.08 -7.59
N ALA A 210 -0.14 -14.47 -7.58
CA ALA A 210 0.13 -13.24 -8.33
C ALA A 210 -0.15 -13.34 -9.84
N SER A 211 0.15 -14.48 -10.46
CA SER A 211 -0.10 -14.68 -11.89
C SER A 211 -1.58 -14.90 -12.22
N VAL A 212 -2.33 -15.54 -11.32
CA VAL A 212 -3.78 -15.71 -11.47
C VAL A 212 -4.49 -14.39 -11.25
N TRP A 213 -4.10 -13.63 -10.22
CA TRP A 213 -4.60 -12.29 -9.96
C TRP A 213 -4.37 -11.34 -11.13
N TYR A 214 -3.18 -11.35 -11.73
CA TYR A 214 -2.92 -10.59 -12.95
C TYR A 214 -3.84 -11.00 -14.10
N THR A 215 -3.90 -12.30 -14.40
CA THR A 215 -4.67 -12.82 -15.55
C THR A 215 -6.16 -12.52 -15.42
N VAL A 216 -6.74 -12.77 -14.24
CA VAL A 216 -8.16 -12.52 -13.98
C VAL A 216 -8.45 -11.04 -14.01
N THR A 217 -7.63 -10.20 -13.37
CA THR A 217 -7.82 -8.72 -13.41
C THR A 217 -7.78 -8.20 -14.84
N MET A 218 -6.86 -8.68 -15.68
CA MET A 218 -6.82 -8.31 -17.10
C MET A 218 -8.06 -8.79 -17.86
N GLY A 219 -8.56 -10.00 -17.56
CA GLY A 219 -9.82 -10.50 -18.12
C GLY A 219 -11.00 -9.59 -17.77
N ILE A 220 -11.12 -9.21 -16.49
CA ILE A 220 -12.16 -8.31 -15.99
C ILE A 220 -12.08 -6.94 -16.66
N PHE A 221 -10.87 -6.36 -16.71
CA PHE A 221 -10.65 -5.06 -17.32
C PHE A 221 -11.07 -5.03 -18.80
N ASN A 222 -10.96 -6.18 -19.48
CA ASN A 222 -11.28 -6.33 -20.89
C ASN A 222 -12.74 -6.75 -21.19
N ASP A 223 -13.52 -7.12 -20.19
CA ASP A 223 -14.95 -7.45 -20.31
C ASP A 223 -15.80 -6.23 -19.93
N ASP A 224 -16.53 -5.67 -20.90
CA ASP A 224 -17.25 -4.41 -20.72
C ASP A 224 -18.31 -4.47 -19.60
N GLU A 225 -18.97 -5.62 -19.43
CA GLU A 225 -19.98 -5.82 -18.38
C GLU A 225 -19.33 -5.84 -16.99
N ALA A 226 -18.26 -6.62 -16.82
CA ALA A 226 -17.52 -6.72 -15.57
C ALA A 226 -16.84 -5.39 -15.20
N HIS A 227 -16.20 -4.74 -16.18
CA HIS A 227 -15.57 -3.44 -16.00
C HIS A 227 -16.60 -2.41 -15.54
N LYS A 228 -17.75 -2.32 -16.20
CA LYS A 228 -18.81 -1.38 -15.80
C LYS A 228 -19.38 -1.70 -14.42
N ALA A 229 -19.56 -2.98 -14.09
CA ALA A 229 -20.13 -3.41 -12.82
C ALA A 229 -19.21 -3.11 -11.63
N TRP A 230 -17.90 -3.35 -11.76
CA TRP A 230 -16.95 -3.23 -10.64
C TRP A 230 -16.12 -1.95 -10.66
N ASN A 231 -16.01 -1.30 -11.83
CA ASN A 231 -15.42 0.02 -12.02
C ASN A 231 -14.07 0.16 -11.27
N TRP A 232 -13.89 1.19 -10.44
CA TRP A 232 -12.63 1.49 -9.78
C TRP A 232 -12.08 0.34 -8.92
N VAL A 233 -12.95 -0.52 -8.37
CA VAL A 233 -12.57 -1.64 -7.48
C VAL A 233 -12.43 -2.97 -8.22
N LEU A 234 -12.42 -2.97 -9.56
CA LEU A 234 -12.33 -4.20 -10.37
C LEU A 234 -11.07 -5.03 -10.06
N GLU A 235 -9.96 -4.39 -9.68
CA GLU A 235 -8.73 -5.09 -9.30
C GLU A 235 -8.93 -5.88 -7.99
N MET A 236 -9.64 -5.31 -7.02
CA MET A 236 -9.97 -6.01 -5.77
C MET A 236 -10.86 -7.22 -6.02
N TYR A 237 -11.81 -7.13 -6.97
CA TYR A 237 -12.55 -8.30 -7.44
C TYR A 237 -11.63 -9.33 -8.08
N GLY A 238 -10.70 -8.90 -8.95
CA GLY A 238 -9.68 -9.79 -9.53
C GLY A 238 -8.85 -10.51 -8.46
N TYR A 239 -8.49 -9.83 -7.37
CA TYR A 239 -7.81 -10.44 -6.23
C TYR A 239 -8.68 -11.49 -5.53
N ALA A 240 -9.93 -11.14 -5.18
CA ALA A 240 -10.87 -12.05 -4.52
C ALA A 240 -11.15 -13.31 -5.34
N LEU A 241 -11.36 -13.16 -6.65
CA LEU A 241 -11.55 -14.29 -7.57
C LEU A 241 -10.30 -15.16 -7.65
N ALA A 242 -9.11 -14.56 -7.74
CA ALA A 242 -7.85 -15.32 -7.76
C ALA A 242 -7.63 -16.08 -6.44
N THR A 243 -7.96 -15.48 -5.29
CA THR A 243 -7.91 -16.15 -3.97
C THR A 243 -8.84 -17.36 -3.94
N TYR A 244 -10.04 -17.24 -4.54
CA TYR A 244 -10.95 -18.37 -4.69
C TYR A 244 -10.36 -19.48 -5.58
N MET A 245 -9.88 -19.12 -6.78
CA MET A 245 -9.31 -20.06 -7.77
C MET A 245 -8.07 -20.80 -7.25
N GLN A 246 -7.27 -20.17 -6.39
CA GLN A 246 -6.12 -20.79 -5.74
C GLN A 246 -6.48 -21.56 -4.46
N LYS A 247 -7.76 -21.66 -4.11
CA LYS A 247 -8.26 -22.29 -2.87
C LYS A 247 -7.73 -21.65 -1.58
N GLN A 248 -7.14 -20.46 -1.67
CA GLN A 248 -6.59 -19.71 -0.54
C GLN A 248 -7.69 -19.08 0.35
N HIS A 249 -8.95 -19.10 -0.12
CA HIS A 249 -10.12 -18.75 0.70
C HIS A 249 -10.42 -19.78 1.80
N VAL A 250 -9.93 -21.02 1.67
CA VAL A 250 -10.15 -22.08 2.66
C VAL A 250 -9.36 -21.77 3.93
N GLY A 251 -10.07 -21.56 5.05
CA GLY A 251 -9.46 -21.19 6.34
C GLY A 251 -9.08 -19.72 6.48
N LEU A 252 -9.24 -18.92 5.41
CA LEU A 252 -9.02 -17.48 5.44
C LEU A 252 -9.88 -16.83 6.52
N LYS A 253 -9.30 -15.89 7.26
CA LYS A 253 -10.04 -15.05 8.21
C LYS A 253 -10.04 -13.60 7.79
N THR A 254 -11.21 -12.99 7.85
CA THR A 254 -11.36 -11.53 7.75
C THR A 254 -11.45 -10.92 9.13
N TYR A 255 -10.74 -9.83 9.35
CA TYR A 255 -10.67 -9.13 10.64
C TYR A 255 -11.26 -7.72 10.49
N GLU A 256 -12.26 -7.42 11.31
CA GLU A 256 -12.88 -6.09 11.38
C GLU A 256 -11.86 -5.06 11.89
N ASN A 257 -11.09 -5.44 12.92
CA ASN A 257 -10.07 -4.60 13.53
C ASN A 257 -8.76 -4.51 12.71
N PHE A 258 -8.72 -5.04 11.47
CA PHE A 258 -7.55 -4.89 10.62
C PHE A 258 -7.34 -3.43 10.22
N LEU A 259 -8.42 -2.77 9.78
CA LEU A 259 -8.40 -1.47 9.14
C LEU A 259 -9.59 -0.62 9.61
N ALA A 260 -9.32 0.53 10.21
CA ALA A 260 -10.32 1.52 10.54
C ALA A 260 -10.64 2.41 9.32
N HIS A 261 -11.90 2.77 9.17
CA HIS A 261 -12.43 3.66 8.14
C HIS A 261 -13.12 4.90 8.75
N PRO A 262 -12.36 5.95 9.13
CA PRO A 262 -12.96 7.23 9.49
C PRO A 262 -13.59 7.93 8.27
N PRO A 263 -14.67 8.73 8.46
CA PRO A 263 -15.31 9.05 9.74
C PRO A 263 -16.36 8.04 10.28
N TRP A 264 -16.58 6.88 9.66
CA TRP A 264 -17.54 5.87 10.15
C TRP A 264 -17.03 5.24 11.44
N ASP A 265 -15.77 4.82 11.46
CA ASP A 265 -15.08 4.49 12.69
C ASP A 265 -14.67 5.76 13.42
N LYS A 266 -15.19 5.93 14.63
CA LYS A 266 -14.93 7.11 15.49
C LYS A 266 -13.89 6.85 16.56
N LYS A 267 -13.70 5.59 16.94
CA LYS A 267 -12.84 5.17 18.04
C LYS A 267 -11.71 4.27 17.54
N GLU A 268 -10.64 4.18 18.31
CA GLU A 268 -9.48 3.33 18.05
C GLU A 268 -9.73 1.81 18.22
N VAL A 269 -10.97 1.44 18.53
CA VAL A 269 -11.42 0.06 18.72
C VAL A 269 -12.71 -0.19 17.93
N THR A 270 -12.94 -1.44 17.52
CA THR A 270 -14.20 -1.90 16.92
C THR A 270 -15.36 -1.81 17.93
N GLU A 271 -16.59 -2.05 17.48
CA GLU A 271 -17.75 -2.16 18.38
C GLU A 271 -17.58 -3.25 19.44
N LYS A 272 -16.78 -4.28 19.14
CA LYS A 272 -16.43 -5.38 20.06
C LYS A 272 -15.30 -5.05 21.03
N GLY A 273 -14.75 -3.84 20.96
CA GLY A 273 -13.64 -3.39 21.81
C GLY A 273 -12.25 -3.87 21.33
N GLU A 274 -12.15 -4.41 20.11
CA GLU A 274 -10.87 -4.90 19.57
C GLU A 274 -10.06 -3.73 18.98
N PRO A 275 -8.75 -3.65 19.26
CA PRO A 275 -7.92 -2.56 18.76
C PRO A 275 -7.72 -2.64 17.24
N PHE A 276 -7.99 -1.54 16.51
CA PHE A 276 -7.60 -1.38 15.10
C PHE A 276 -6.07 -1.34 14.89
N TYR A 277 -5.54 -1.96 13.83
CA TYR A 277 -4.10 -1.93 13.55
C TYR A 277 -3.69 -0.88 12.53
N LEU A 278 -4.50 -0.72 11.49
CA LEU A 278 -4.32 0.27 10.43
C LEU A 278 -5.47 1.27 10.43
N LEU A 279 -5.18 2.47 9.94
CA LEU A 279 -6.18 3.49 9.62
C LEU A 279 -6.12 3.81 8.13
N HIS A 280 -7.29 3.92 7.48
CA HIS A 280 -7.40 4.22 6.05
C HIS A 280 -7.85 5.66 5.77
N LEU A 281 -7.11 6.39 4.93
CA LEU A 281 -7.40 7.80 4.57
C LEU A 281 -8.33 7.96 3.37
N THR A 282 -9.13 6.95 3.03
CA THR A 282 -9.86 6.91 1.74
C THR A 282 -10.97 7.95 1.64
N TYR A 283 -11.66 8.21 2.74
CA TYR A 283 -12.89 8.96 2.74
C TYR A 283 -12.71 10.39 3.27
N PRO A 284 -13.40 11.37 2.67
CA PRO A 284 -13.38 12.73 3.19
C PRO A 284 -14.08 12.80 4.56
N MET A 285 -13.46 13.51 5.49
CA MET A 285 -14.05 13.89 6.76
C MET A 285 -14.52 15.34 6.64
N LYS A 286 -15.83 15.57 6.55
CA LYS A 286 -16.43 16.91 6.43
C LYS A 286 -17.38 17.13 7.61
N TYR A 287 -17.04 18.04 8.52
CA TYR A 287 -17.81 18.29 9.72
C TYR A 287 -18.40 19.71 9.74
N ASN A 288 -19.63 19.82 10.22
CA ASN A 288 -20.32 21.09 10.46
C ASN A 288 -20.08 21.63 11.88
N ALA A 289 -20.62 22.82 12.17
CA ALA A 289 -20.44 23.50 13.45
C ALA A 289 -20.89 22.66 14.67
N SER A 290 -21.92 21.81 14.52
CA SER A 290 -22.39 20.93 15.60
C SER A 290 -21.56 19.66 15.78
N GLY A 291 -20.55 19.44 14.93
CA GLY A 291 -19.69 18.25 14.95
C GLY A 291 -20.27 17.04 14.21
N GLY A 292 -21.37 17.23 13.47
CA GLY A 292 -21.96 16.21 12.60
C GLY A 292 -21.29 16.18 11.22
N LEU A 293 -21.34 15.02 10.55
CA LEU A 293 -20.92 14.92 9.15
C LEU A 293 -21.91 15.68 8.26
N THR A 294 -21.40 16.37 7.24
CA THR A 294 -22.22 17.06 6.24
C THR A 294 -21.64 16.92 4.84
N GLU A 295 -22.51 16.82 3.85
CA GLU A 295 -22.12 16.89 2.43
C GLU A 295 -22.40 18.26 1.80
N LYS A 296 -23.02 19.18 2.55
CA LYS A 296 -23.29 20.54 2.09
C LYS A 296 -22.08 21.41 2.34
N ASP A 297 -21.45 21.87 1.27
CA ASP A 297 -20.20 22.62 1.34
C ASP A 297 -20.33 23.90 2.18
N GLU A 298 -21.49 24.56 2.16
CA GLU A 298 -21.78 25.77 2.96
C GLU A 298 -21.85 25.54 4.47
N GLU A 299 -22.04 24.29 4.93
CA GLU A 299 -22.11 23.93 6.34
C GLU A 299 -20.75 23.47 6.91
N ILE A 300 -19.74 23.22 6.06
CA ILE A 300 -18.45 22.66 6.47
C ILE A 300 -17.63 23.71 7.24
N VAL A 301 -17.36 23.44 8.52
CA VAL A 301 -16.46 24.27 9.35
C VAL A 301 -15.07 23.68 9.47
N TRP A 302 -14.94 22.38 9.26
CA TRP A 302 -13.65 21.68 9.22
C TRP A 302 -13.74 20.51 8.26
N LYS A 303 -12.68 20.31 7.48
CA LYS A 303 -12.56 19.13 6.63
C LYS A 303 -11.14 18.62 6.54
N PHE A 304 -11.02 17.32 6.33
CA PHE A 304 -9.83 16.67 5.84
C PHE A 304 -10.22 15.74 4.69
N ASP A 305 -9.60 15.94 3.54
CA ASP A 305 -9.69 15.01 2.41
C ASP A 305 -8.29 14.94 1.79
N LYS A 306 -7.75 13.74 1.68
CA LYS A 306 -6.42 13.52 1.09
C LYS A 306 -6.33 14.06 -0.34
N ARG A 307 -7.45 14.15 -1.05
CA ARG A 307 -7.55 14.66 -2.43
C ARG A 307 -7.26 16.16 -2.52
N LEU A 308 -7.30 16.90 -1.41
CA LEU A 308 -6.86 18.30 -1.35
C LEU A 308 -5.33 18.42 -1.50
N TYR A 309 -4.60 17.33 -1.32
CA TYR A 309 -3.13 17.27 -1.36
C TYR A 309 -2.60 16.51 -2.58
N MET A 310 -3.36 16.50 -3.69
CA MET A 310 -2.93 15.84 -4.93
C MET A 310 -1.80 16.61 -5.63
N GLU A 311 -1.86 17.94 -5.58
CA GLU A 311 -0.92 18.84 -6.28
C GLU A 311 0.12 19.48 -5.35
N ASN A 312 -0.15 19.46 -4.05
CA ASN A 312 0.71 20.02 -3.01
C ASN A 312 0.67 19.10 -1.79
N PRO A 313 1.82 18.71 -1.21
CA PRO A 313 1.85 17.96 0.03
C PRO A 313 1.18 18.74 1.17
N PRO A 314 0.64 18.06 2.21
CA PRO A 314 0.07 18.76 3.36
C PRO A 314 1.16 19.58 4.07
N PRO A 315 0.88 20.83 4.48
CA PRO A 315 1.81 21.59 5.31
C PRO A 315 1.91 20.98 6.72
N ARG A 316 2.93 21.38 7.47
CA ARG A 316 2.99 21.12 8.92
C ARG A 316 1.84 21.81 9.64
N ASN A 317 1.56 21.36 10.86
CA ASN A 317 0.60 22.00 11.76
C ASN A 317 -0.83 22.08 11.20
N LEU A 318 -1.32 20.99 10.61
CA LEU A 318 -2.72 20.86 10.22
C LEU A 318 -3.63 21.13 11.43
N ALA A 319 -4.68 21.91 11.20
CA ALA A 319 -5.63 22.29 12.24
C ALA A 319 -6.42 21.08 12.74
N GLN A 320 -6.46 20.90 14.06
CA GLN A 320 -7.31 19.91 14.71
C GLN A 320 -8.80 20.20 14.44
N PRO A 321 -9.66 19.17 14.37
CA PRO A 321 -11.09 19.41 14.23
C PRO A 321 -11.64 20.14 15.48
N PRO A 322 -12.67 20.98 15.35
CA PRO A 322 -13.30 21.69 16.48
C PRO A 322 -13.73 20.73 17.59
N GLU A 323 -13.78 21.17 18.84
CA GLU A 323 -14.16 20.35 20.00
C GLU A 323 -15.54 19.66 19.87
N THR A 324 -16.43 20.22 19.04
CA THR A 324 -17.74 19.66 18.71
C THR A 324 -17.63 18.32 17.98
N VAL A 325 -16.56 18.09 17.20
CA VAL A 325 -16.30 16.83 16.51
C VAL A 325 -15.88 15.75 17.53
N LYS A 326 -16.75 14.77 17.77
CA LYS A 326 -16.52 13.65 18.72
C LYS A 326 -15.96 12.39 18.07
N SER A 327 -15.12 12.54 17.05
CA SER A 327 -14.37 11.44 16.42
C SER A 327 -12.93 11.47 16.93
N ASP A 328 -12.57 10.47 17.72
CA ASP A 328 -11.21 10.29 18.24
C ASP A 328 -10.25 9.99 17.08
N LEU A 329 -10.69 9.17 16.12
CA LEU A 329 -9.89 8.86 14.93
C LEU A 329 -9.65 10.07 14.03
N ALA A 330 -10.61 10.98 13.87
CA ALA A 330 -10.40 12.21 13.11
C ALA A 330 -9.30 13.09 13.71
N ARG A 331 -9.28 13.23 15.05
CA ARG A 331 -8.23 13.94 15.79
C ARG A 331 -6.90 13.22 15.68
N LEU A 332 -6.92 11.90 15.86
CA LEU A 332 -5.73 11.06 15.80
C LEU A 332 -5.04 11.17 14.45
N ILE A 333 -5.78 11.15 13.33
CA ILE A 333 -5.20 11.34 11.98
C ILE A 333 -4.40 12.65 11.92
N ILE A 334 -4.99 13.76 12.37
CA ILE A 334 -4.32 15.06 12.33
C ILE A 334 -3.10 15.09 13.24
N SER A 335 -3.20 14.53 14.45
CA SER A 335 -2.06 14.40 15.36
C SER A 335 -0.95 13.54 14.73
N MET A 336 -1.31 12.45 14.06
CA MET A 336 -0.37 11.55 13.40
C MET A 336 0.32 12.21 12.21
N PHE A 337 -0.40 13.04 11.46
CA PHE A 337 0.16 13.84 10.37
C PHE A 337 1.10 14.90 10.91
N ASN A 338 0.67 15.68 11.90
CA ASN A 338 1.50 16.73 12.48
C ASN A 338 2.78 16.15 13.05
N GLU A 339 2.72 15.05 13.80
CA GLU A 339 3.91 14.40 14.32
C GLU A 339 4.86 13.88 13.21
N ALA A 340 4.32 13.22 12.19
CA ALA A 340 5.12 12.71 11.08
C ALA A 340 5.76 13.85 10.28
N THR A 341 4.96 14.84 9.87
CA THR A 341 5.45 16.00 9.13
C THR A 341 6.43 16.82 9.98
N ASP A 342 6.26 16.86 11.30
CA ASP A 342 7.18 17.54 12.21
C ASP A 342 8.54 16.84 12.28
N THR A 343 8.54 15.50 12.28
CA THR A 343 9.75 14.70 12.44
C THR A 343 10.51 14.48 11.13
N ILE A 344 9.79 14.32 10.00
CA ILE A 344 10.42 14.03 8.72
C ILE A 344 11.25 15.26 8.28
N PRO A 345 12.57 15.10 8.02
CA PRO A 345 13.43 16.20 7.60
C PRO A 345 12.94 16.84 6.31
N CYS A 346 13.27 18.13 6.13
CA CYS A 346 13.02 18.85 4.89
C CYS A 346 11.56 18.94 4.45
N TRP A 347 10.58 18.70 5.33
CA TRP A 347 9.17 18.69 4.92
C TRP A 347 8.72 20.02 4.31
N ASP A 348 9.10 21.16 4.89
CA ASP A 348 8.68 22.48 4.38
C ASP A 348 9.30 22.78 3.02
N ARG A 349 10.55 22.34 2.82
CA ARG A 349 11.21 22.41 1.51
C ARG A 349 10.54 21.49 0.50
N TYR A 350 10.15 20.28 0.88
CA TYR A 350 9.37 19.38 0.03
C TYR A 350 8.01 19.98 -0.34
N VAL A 351 7.31 20.65 0.58
CA VAL A 351 6.05 21.36 0.32
C VAL A 351 6.26 22.50 -0.69
N SER A 352 7.34 23.27 -0.54
CA SER A 352 7.70 24.38 -1.44
C SER A 352 8.14 23.90 -2.83
N ASP A 353 9.16 23.03 -2.86
CA ASP A 353 9.90 22.67 -4.06
C ASP A 353 9.23 21.52 -4.82
N LYS A 354 8.32 20.79 -4.17
CA LYS A 354 7.65 19.57 -4.69
C LYS A 354 8.64 18.48 -5.10
N VAL A 355 9.81 18.49 -4.47
CA VAL A 355 10.89 17.53 -4.66
C VAL A 355 11.36 17.09 -3.28
N VAL A 356 11.49 15.78 -3.10
CA VAL A 356 12.03 15.18 -1.88
C VAL A 356 13.54 15.42 -1.85
N THR A 357 14.02 15.97 -0.74
CA THR A 357 15.44 16.16 -0.47
C THR A 357 15.75 15.73 0.94
N THR A 358 16.90 15.10 1.13
CA THR A 358 17.44 14.73 2.44
C THR A 358 18.45 15.75 2.97
N LYS A 359 18.76 16.79 2.19
CA LYS A 359 19.72 17.85 2.53
C LYS A 359 18.99 19.15 2.86
N CYS A 360 18.83 19.36 4.16
CA CYS A 360 18.53 20.61 4.84
C CYS A 360 19.57 20.79 5.95
#